data_AF-A0A0F0KT07-F1
#
_entry.id   AF-A0A0F0KT07-F1
#
_cell.length_a   1.000
_cell.length_b   1.000
_cell.length_c   1.000
_cell.angle_alpha   90.00
_cell.angle_beta   90.00
_cell.angle_gamma   90.00
#
_symmetry.space_group_name_H-M   'P 1'
#
loop_
_entity.id
_entity.type
_entity.pdbx_description
1 polymer ?
#
loop_
_entity_poly.entity_id
_entity_poly.type
_entity_poly.pdbx_seq_one_letter_code
_entity_poly.pdbx_strand_id
1 'polypeptide(L)'
;MRIHLPRVAAALVSALALAGAPAGAQPAVPGAVPLEASSATVPVYRFWSPTFQGHFYTADAVERDKIIAQWGRDWTYEGQRYSAHSTQVAGSVPLYRFWSDRYKGHFFTAEEGEKNLVIEKWSDTWSFEGVAYYVFPPNSSIPDTSPVFRFWGAGVSHHFYTASNAERDNVISRWPNTWSYESERFRVPSDGMVSDPVPPRPSDVDCSDFATWADAQSYFGKYYAYYGDIARLDADGDLIACEGLPGAP
;
A
#
# COMPACT_ATOMS: atom_id res chain seq x y z
N MET A 1 15.18 7.30 0.22
CA MET A 1 15.90 6.06 0.55
C MET A 1 15.19 4.91 -0.16
N ARG A 2 15.86 4.23 -1.10
CA ARG A 2 15.19 3.20 -1.93
C ARG A 2 15.04 1.92 -1.12
N ILE A 3 13.80 1.54 -0.82
CA ILE A 3 13.48 0.26 -0.19
C ILE A 3 13.49 -0.81 -1.29
N HIS A 4 14.56 -1.60 -1.36
CA HIS A 4 14.64 -2.73 -2.28
C HIS A 4 15.04 -4.02 -1.54
N LEU A 5 14.24 -5.06 -1.76
CA LEU A 5 14.64 -6.46 -1.62
C LEU A 5 14.38 -7.16 -2.97
N PRO A 6 15.16 -8.20 -3.30
CA PRO A 6 15.00 -8.90 -4.56
C PRO A 6 13.59 -9.53 -4.63
N ARG A 7 13.00 -9.40 -5.82
CA ARG A 7 11.72 -9.92 -6.30
C ARG A 7 11.20 -11.14 -5.52
N VAL A 8 9.91 -11.11 -5.16
CA VAL A 8 9.14 -12.34 -4.99
C VAL A 8 9.33 -13.14 -6.28
N ALA A 9 9.93 -14.32 -6.19
CA ALA A 9 10.06 -15.20 -7.32
C ALA A 9 8.64 -15.51 -7.82
N ALA A 10 8.26 -14.97 -8.98
CA ALA A 10 7.11 -15.46 -9.69
C ALA A 10 7.38 -16.95 -9.94
N ALA A 11 6.67 -17.81 -9.23
CA ALA A 11 6.69 -19.23 -9.53
C ALA A 11 6.23 -19.37 -10.99
N LEU A 12 7.17 -19.59 -11.89
CA LEU A 12 6.89 -19.98 -13.26
C LEU A 12 6.12 -21.30 -13.18
N VAL A 13 4.81 -21.24 -13.39
CA VAL A 13 4.06 -22.44 -13.75
C VAL A 13 4.48 -22.76 -15.18
N SER A 14 5.56 -23.55 -15.31
CA SER A 14 5.95 -24.14 -16.59
C SER A 14 4.82 -25.05 -17.06
N ALA A 15 4.02 -24.57 -18.01
CA ALA A 15 3.16 -25.43 -18.82
C ALA A 15 4.07 -26.31 -19.69
N LEU A 16 4.38 -27.51 -19.21
CA LEU A 16 5.05 -28.52 -20.01
C LEU A 16 4.05 -29.01 -21.07
N ALA A 17 4.23 -28.58 -22.31
CA ALA A 17 3.53 -29.15 -23.45
C ALA A 17 4.04 -30.58 -23.68
N LEU A 18 3.31 -31.58 -23.21
CA LEU A 18 3.51 -32.97 -23.59
C LEU A 18 2.74 -33.24 -24.89
N ALA A 19 3.50 -33.38 -25.97
CA ALA A 19 2.99 -33.91 -27.23
C ALA A 19 2.78 -35.43 -27.09
N GLY A 20 1.54 -35.88 -27.37
CA GLY A 20 1.20 -37.13 -28.03
C GLY A 20 1.53 -38.46 -27.34
N ALA A 21 0.54 -39.06 -26.67
CA ALA A 21 0.40 -40.51 -26.51
C ALA A 21 -1.07 -40.90 -26.81
N PRO A 22 -1.33 -42.05 -27.46
CA PRO A 22 -2.65 -42.38 -27.98
C PRO A 22 -3.63 -42.81 -26.87
N ALA A 23 -4.91 -42.60 -27.14
CA ALA A 23 -6.03 -42.85 -26.25
C ALA A 23 -6.11 -44.32 -25.80
N GLY A 24 -5.75 -44.58 -24.55
CA GLY A 24 -6.21 -45.72 -23.78
C GLY A 24 -7.26 -45.24 -22.78
N ALA A 25 -8.49 -45.75 -22.89
CA ALA A 25 -9.57 -45.42 -21.97
C ALA A 25 -9.26 -45.95 -20.56
N GLN A 26 -8.90 -45.06 -19.64
CA GLN A 26 -8.95 -45.36 -18.20
C GLN A 26 -10.39 -45.19 -17.70
N PRO A 27 -10.88 -46.09 -16.83
CA PRO A 27 -12.21 -45.95 -16.25
C PRO A 27 -12.24 -44.70 -15.34
N ALA A 28 -13.30 -43.90 -15.48
CA ALA A 28 -13.51 -42.73 -14.65
C ALA A 28 -13.64 -43.13 -13.18
N VAL A 29 -12.80 -42.54 -12.33
CA VAL A 29 -12.97 -42.63 -10.87
C VAL A 29 -14.06 -41.62 -10.49
N PRO A 30 -15.22 -42.04 -9.95
CA PRO A 30 -16.22 -41.10 -9.47
C PRO A 30 -15.72 -40.50 -8.15
N GLY A 31 -15.52 -39.18 -8.10
CA GLY A 31 -15.31 -38.46 -6.83
C GLY A 31 -13.94 -37.79 -6.62
N ALA A 32 -13.12 -37.61 -7.66
CA ALA A 32 -12.04 -36.63 -7.57
C ALA A 32 -12.65 -35.22 -7.67
N VAL A 33 -13.03 -34.65 -6.53
CA VAL A 33 -13.21 -33.20 -6.42
C VAL A 33 -11.90 -32.54 -6.86
N PRO A 34 -11.91 -31.61 -7.82
CA PRO A 34 -10.72 -30.79 -8.06
C PRO A 34 -10.35 -30.14 -6.73
N LEU A 35 -9.12 -30.34 -6.26
CA LEU A 35 -8.57 -29.44 -5.24
C LEU A 35 -8.45 -28.08 -5.92
N GLU A 36 -9.50 -27.26 -5.78
CA GLU A 36 -9.43 -25.82 -5.96
C GLU A 36 -8.23 -25.35 -5.12
N ALA A 37 -7.14 -25.00 -5.78
CA ALA A 37 -6.02 -24.36 -5.12
C ALA A 37 -6.58 -23.10 -4.48
N SER A 38 -6.72 -23.13 -3.15
CA SER A 38 -7.04 -21.94 -2.39
C SER A 38 -6.07 -20.85 -2.83
N SER A 39 -6.62 -19.84 -3.50
CA SER A 39 -5.91 -18.66 -3.92
C SER A 39 -5.59 -17.88 -2.65
N ALA A 40 -4.51 -18.26 -1.97
CA ALA A 40 -4.14 -17.66 -0.70
C ALA A 40 -3.88 -16.17 -0.92
N THR A 41 -4.65 -15.36 -0.20
CA THR A 41 -4.41 -13.93 -0.10
C THR A 41 -3.27 -13.69 0.89
N VAL A 42 -2.51 -12.63 0.66
CA VAL A 42 -1.45 -12.16 1.55
C VAL A 42 -1.79 -10.75 2.04
N PRO A 43 -1.44 -10.40 3.28
CA PRO A 43 -1.65 -9.05 3.79
C PRO A 43 -0.78 -8.03 3.04
N VAL A 44 -1.34 -6.85 2.81
CA VAL A 44 -0.62 -5.65 2.36
C VAL A 44 -0.43 -4.72 3.55
N TYR A 45 0.82 -4.52 3.89
CA TYR A 45 1.31 -3.71 4.99
C TYR A 45 1.48 -2.26 4.56
N ARG A 46 1.14 -1.31 5.44
CA ARG A 46 1.36 0.11 5.24
C ARG A 46 2.36 0.67 6.25
N PHE A 47 3.14 1.64 5.80
CA PHE A 47 4.05 2.42 6.63
C PHE A 47 3.83 3.90 6.35
N TRP A 48 3.98 4.72 7.39
CA TRP A 48 4.04 6.18 7.29
C TRP A 48 5.48 6.65 7.54
N SER A 49 5.96 7.61 6.76
CA SER A 49 7.20 8.31 7.03
C SER A 49 6.95 9.80 7.19
N PRO A 50 7.23 10.41 8.36
CA PRO A 50 7.22 11.86 8.50
C PRO A 50 8.36 12.49 7.70
N THR A 51 9.54 11.85 7.65
CA THR A 51 10.72 12.30 6.90
C THR A 51 10.46 12.40 5.40
N PHE A 52 9.71 11.47 4.83
CA PHE A 52 9.36 11.47 3.41
C PHE A 52 7.92 11.92 3.15
N GLN A 53 7.19 12.38 4.18
CA GLN A 53 5.81 12.85 4.10
C GLN A 53 4.89 11.92 3.28
N GLY A 54 5.10 10.60 3.39
CA GLY A 54 4.58 9.64 2.42
C GLY A 54 4.32 8.26 3.00
N HIS A 55 3.42 7.54 2.33
CA HIS A 55 3.09 6.17 2.67
C HIS A 55 3.86 5.16 1.80
N PHE A 56 4.22 4.03 2.39
CA PHE A 56 4.77 2.88 1.68
C PHE A 56 3.88 1.65 1.87
N TYR A 57 3.77 0.83 0.82
CA TYR A 57 2.94 -0.37 0.80
C TYR A 57 3.75 -1.57 0.32
N THR A 58 3.61 -2.69 1.02
CA THR A 58 4.24 -3.96 0.61
C THR A 58 3.40 -5.17 0.98
N ALA A 59 3.38 -6.18 0.11
CA ALA A 59 2.83 -7.50 0.40
C ALA A 59 3.92 -8.49 0.86
N ASP A 60 5.20 -8.08 0.83
CA ASP A 60 6.33 -8.91 1.23
C ASP A 60 6.60 -8.74 2.73
N ALA A 61 6.36 -9.81 3.49
CA ALA A 61 6.60 -9.83 4.93
C ALA A 61 8.09 -9.65 5.29
N VAL A 62 9.01 -10.10 4.44
CA VAL A 62 10.45 -9.89 4.64
C VAL A 62 10.82 -8.43 4.43
N GLU A 63 10.19 -7.76 3.44
CA GLU A 63 10.34 -6.32 3.23
C GLU A 63 9.78 -5.52 4.39
N ARG A 64 8.59 -5.89 4.89
CA ARG A 64 8.02 -5.32 6.11
C ARG A 64 8.98 -5.45 7.30
N ASP A 65 9.47 -6.65 7.58
CA ASP A 65 10.31 -6.92 8.76
C ASP A 65 11.66 -6.19 8.65
N LYS A 66 12.22 -6.08 7.45
CA LYS A 66 13.44 -5.32 7.21
C LYS A 66 13.24 -3.82 7.45
N ILE A 67 12.12 -3.23 7.01
CA ILE A 67 11.82 -1.81 7.26
C ILE A 67 11.72 -1.56 8.76
N ILE A 68 10.97 -2.39 9.48
CA ILE A 68 10.82 -2.29 10.94
C ILE A 68 12.19 -2.37 11.62
N ALA A 69 13.00 -3.37 11.27
CA ALA A 69 14.26 -3.64 11.94
C ALA A 69 15.37 -2.63 11.62
N GLN A 70 15.45 -2.16 10.37
CA GLN A 70 16.57 -1.33 9.91
C GLN A 70 16.24 0.16 9.94
N TRP A 71 14.97 0.51 9.70
CA TRP A 71 14.56 1.87 9.34
C TRP A 71 13.35 2.36 10.14
N GLY A 72 13.06 1.75 11.28
CA GLY A 72 11.94 2.11 12.14
C GLY A 72 11.99 3.53 12.71
N ARG A 73 13.12 4.24 12.58
CA ARG A 73 13.20 5.68 12.88
C ARG A 73 12.50 6.54 11.84
N ASP A 74 12.64 6.18 10.56
CA ASP A 74 12.12 6.96 9.44
C ASP A 74 10.75 6.44 8.97
N TRP A 75 10.41 5.19 9.34
CA TRP A 75 9.20 4.49 8.90
C TRP A 75 8.44 3.88 10.08
N THR A 76 7.25 4.41 10.34
CA THR A 76 6.31 3.86 11.32
C THR A 76 5.46 2.78 10.66
N TYR A 77 5.52 1.55 11.18
CA TYR A 77 4.64 0.48 10.75
C TYR A 77 3.20 0.74 11.20
N GLU A 78 2.28 0.82 10.25
CA GLU A 78 0.87 1.10 10.52
C GLU A 78 0.00 -0.16 10.58
N GLY A 79 0.54 -1.30 10.15
CA GLY A 79 -0.19 -2.58 10.13
C GLY A 79 -0.61 -3.03 8.73
N GLN A 80 -1.38 -4.11 8.68
CA GLN A 80 -2.12 -4.54 7.49
C GLN A 80 -3.23 -3.53 7.18
N ARG A 81 -3.48 -3.24 5.90
CA ARG A 81 -4.60 -2.39 5.47
C ARG A 81 -5.64 -3.12 4.65
N TYR A 82 -5.18 -4.04 3.81
CA TYR A 82 -6.01 -4.91 2.99
C TYR A 82 -5.20 -6.16 2.62
N SER A 83 -5.81 -7.09 1.88
CA SER A 83 -5.13 -8.26 1.36
C SER A 83 -4.97 -8.17 -0.16
N ALA A 84 -4.04 -8.92 -0.74
CA ALA A 84 -3.85 -9.04 -2.19
C ALA A 84 -3.42 -10.47 -2.56
N HIS A 85 -3.29 -10.77 -3.85
CA HIS A 85 -2.74 -12.06 -4.27
C HIS A 85 -1.24 -11.93 -4.57
N SER A 86 -0.42 -12.82 -4.00
CA SER A 86 1.03 -12.85 -4.28
C SER A 86 1.36 -13.44 -5.65
N THR A 87 0.42 -14.21 -6.23
CA THR A 87 0.52 -14.80 -7.56
C THR A 87 -0.72 -14.47 -8.38
N GLN A 88 -0.60 -14.52 -9.71
CA GLN A 88 -1.75 -14.24 -10.57
C GLN A 88 -2.85 -15.28 -10.39
N VAL A 89 -4.08 -14.79 -10.21
CA VAL A 89 -5.31 -15.60 -10.15
C VAL A 89 -6.28 -15.17 -11.25
N ALA A 90 -7.28 -15.98 -11.54
CA ALA A 90 -8.28 -15.67 -12.57
C ALA A 90 -8.96 -14.31 -12.30
N GLY A 91 -9.05 -13.47 -13.33
CA GLY A 91 -9.63 -12.12 -13.24
C GLY A 91 -8.73 -11.06 -12.59
N SER A 92 -7.58 -11.44 -12.02
CA SER A 92 -6.61 -10.48 -11.47
C SER A 92 -5.65 -9.95 -12.54
N VAL A 93 -5.13 -8.75 -12.27
CA VAL A 93 -4.11 -8.03 -13.02
C VAL A 93 -2.94 -7.67 -12.11
N PRO A 94 -1.71 -7.53 -12.64
CA PRO A 94 -0.58 -7.07 -11.85
C PRO A 94 -0.77 -5.63 -11.38
N LEU A 95 -0.39 -5.35 -10.13
CA LEU A 95 -0.12 -4.00 -9.64
C LEU A 95 1.37 -3.71 -9.80
N TYR A 96 1.69 -2.68 -10.57
CA TYR A 96 3.04 -2.25 -10.90
C TYR A 96 3.57 -1.28 -9.85
N ARG A 97 4.84 -1.46 -9.43
CA ARG A 97 5.55 -0.56 -8.50
C ARG A 97 6.64 0.22 -9.22
N PHE A 98 6.73 1.49 -8.90
CA PHE A 98 7.78 2.39 -9.35
C PHE A 98 8.44 3.06 -8.15
N TRP A 99 9.72 3.36 -8.27
CA TRP A 99 10.48 4.16 -7.32
C TRP A 99 10.89 5.49 -7.97
N SER A 100 10.77 6.60 -7.25
CA SER A 100 11.39 7.86 -7.63
C SER A 100 12.48 8.27 -6.65
N ASP A 101 13.71 8.39 -7.13
CA ASP A 101 14.77 8.96 -6.31
C ASP A 101 14.61 10.48 -6.14
N ARG A 102 13.90 11.14 -7.05
CA ARG A 102 13.56 12.57 -6.95
C ARG A 102 12.56 12.82 -5.81
N TYR A 103 11.47 12.05 -5.78
CA TYR A 103 10.40 12.24 -4.79
C TYR A 103 10.56 11.38 -3.54
N LYS A 104 11.60 10.54 -3.47
CA LYS A 104 11.84 9.59 -2.38
C LYS A 104 10.62 8.72 -2.03
N GLY A 105 9.78 8.42 -3.02
CA GLY A 105 8.50 7.73 -2.84
C GLY A 105 8.23 6.68 -3.91
N HIS A 106 7.16 5.91 -3.67
CA HIS A 106 6.70 4.89 -4.59
C HIS A 106 5.40 5.30 -5.28
N PHE A 107 5.24 4.85 -6.52
CA PHE A 107 4.02 4.97 -7.28
C PHE A 107 3.50 3.59 -7.66
N PHE A 108 2.18 3.40 -7.54
CA PHE A 108 1.51 2.15 -7.83
C PHE A 108 0.39 2.33 -8.84
N THR A 109 0.34 1.43 -9.82
CA THR A 109 -0.74 1.41 -10.82
C THR A 109 -1.07 -0.01 -11.26
N ALA A 110 -2.35 -0.32 -11.44
CA ALA A 110 -2.82 -1.56 -12.08
C ALA A 110 -3.11 -1.35 -13.57
N GLU A 111 -3.03 -0.10 -14.06
CA GLU A 111 -3.33 0.25 -15.43
C GLU A 111 -2.07 0.11 -16.29
N GLU A 112 -2.13 -0.83 -17.23
CA GLU A 112 -0.99 -1.09 -18.12
C GLU A 112 -0.64 0.13 -19.00
N GLY A 113 -1.65 0.90 -19.43
CA GLY A 113 -1.44 2.15 -20.15
C GLY A 113 -0.67 3.19 -19.32
N GLU A 114 -1.04 3.39 -18.05
CA GLU A 114 -0.37 4.30 -17.13
C GLU A 114 1.08 3.84 -16.85
N LYS A 115 1.29 2.54 -16.62
CA LYS A 115 2.64 1.94 -16.52
C LYS A 115 3.48 2.28 -17.75
N ASN A 116 2.97 2.00 -18.95
CA ASN A 116 3.71 2.21 -20.19
C ASN A 116 4.03 3.70 -20.40
N LEU A 117 3.07 4.59 -20.12
CA LEU A 117 3.26 6.03 -20.21
C LEU A 117 4.34 6.51 -19.24
N VAL A 118 4.37 6.00 -18.02
CA VAL A 118 5.40 6.36 -17.02
C VAL A 118 6.79 5.93 -17.46
N ILE A 119 6.92 4.71 -17.98
CA ILE A 119 8.19 4.20 -18.52
C ILE A 119 8.64 5.02 -19.73
N GLU A 120 7.71 5.36 -20.63
CA GLU A 120 8.05 6.07 -21.87
C GLU A 120 8.40 7.54 -21.62
N LYS A 121 7.60 8.25 -20.81
CA LYS A 121 7.69 9.71 -20.68
C LYS A 121 8.54 10.20 -19.52
N TRP A 122 8.66 9.40 -18.45
CA TRP A 122 9.26 9.84 -17.18
C TRP A 122 10.24 8.82 -16.61
N SER A 123 10.95 8.07 -17.47
CA SER A 123 11.95 7.07 -17.05
C SER A 123 13.16 7.64 -16.30
N ASP A 124 13.44 8.95 -16.45
CA ASP A 124 14.45 9.67 -15.69
C ASP A 124 14.01 9.97 -14.25
N THR A 125 12.70 9.96 -13.99
CA THR A 125 12.08 10.31 -12.72
C THR A 125 11.55 9.09 -11.97
N TRP A 126 11.06 8.09 -12.71
CA TRP A 126 10.42 6.88 -12.18
C TRP A 126 11.12 5.63 -12.70
N SER A 127 11.76 4.90 -11.79
CA SER A 127 12.34 3.59 -12.04
C SER A 127 11.28 2.50 -11.84
N PHE A 128 10.97 1.75 -12.90
CA PHE A 128 10.08 0.59 -12.80
C PHE A 128 10.73 -0.53 -11.97
N GLU A 129 10.03 -1.00 -10.95
CA GLU A 129 10.52 -2.05 -10.04
C GLU A 129 9.91 -3.43 -10.31
N GLY A 130 8.81 -3.49 -11.06
CA GLY A 130 8.12 -4.73 -11.41
C GLY A 130 6.71 -4.82 -10.85
N VAL A 131 6.22 -6.05 -10.70
CA VAL A 131 4.93 -6.37 -10.09
C VAL A 131 5.10 -6.41 -8.58
N ALA A 132 4.30 -5.65 -7.85
CA ALA A 132 4.25 -5.67 -6.38
C ALA A 132 3.44 -6.88 -5.89
N TYR A 133 2.23 -7.02 -6.42
CA TYR A 133 1.25 -8.07 -6.12
C TYR A 133 0.12 -7.99 -7.17
N TYR A 134 -0.86 -8.88 -7.09
CA TYR A 134 -1.98 -8.95 -8.03
C TYR A 134 -3.28 -8.49 -7.37
N VAL A 135 -4.03 -7.69 -8.12
CA VAL A 135 -5.27 -7.01 -7.73
C VAL A 135 -6.33 -7.22 -8.80
N PHE A 136 -7.57 -6.83 -8.55
CA PHE A 136 -8.62 -6.87 -9.56
C PHE A 136 -8.77 -5.50 -10.25
N PRO A 137 -9.17 -5.45 -11.54
CA PRO A 137 -9.52 -4.20 -12.21
C PRO A 137 -10.61 -3.41 -11.47
N PRO A 138 -10.67 -2.07 -11.61
CA PRO A 138 -11.65 -1.24 -10.89
C PRO A 138 -13.11 -1.57 -11.27
N ASN A 139 -13.35 -2.11 -12.47
CA ASN A 139 -14.67 -2.57 -12.94
C ASN A 139 -14.87 -4.09 -12.83
N SER A 140 -14.05 -4.78 -12.02
CA SER A 140 -14.16 -6.23 -11.80
C SER A 140 -15.54 -6.61 -11.24
N SER A 141 -16.11 -7.68 -11.78
CA SER A 141 -17.35 -8.30 -11.29
C SER A 141 -17.10 -9.44 -10.30
N ILE A 142 -15.84 -9.65 -9.87
CA ILE A 142 -15.50 -10.65 -8.85
C ILE A 142 -16.16 -10.24 -7.52
N PRO A 143 -16.98 -11.11 -6.91
CA PRO A 143 -17.62 -10.82 -5.64
C PRO A 143 -16.59 -10.69 -4.51
N ASP A 144 -17.03 -10.15 -3.37
CA ASP A 144 -16.21 -10.03 -2.16
C ASP A 144 -14.90 -9.28 -2.38
N THR A 145 -14.95 -8.22 -3.21
CA THR A 145 -13.85 -7.29 -3.42
C THR A 145 -14.21 -5.89 -2.97
N SER A 146 -13.21 -5.17 -2.46
CA SER A 146 -13.31 -3.77 -2.03
C SER A 146 -12.46 -2.88 -2.95
N PRO A 147 -12.94 -1.67 -3.31
CA PRO A 147 -12.14 -0.73 -4.10
C PRO A 147 -10.96 -0.19 -3.29
N VAL A 148 -9.87 0.13 -3.99
CA VAL A 148 -8.77 0.95 -3.48
C VAL A 148 -8.82 2.31 -4.16
N PHE A 149 -8.98 3.32 -3.32
CA PHE A 149 -9.06 4.73 -3.64
C PHE A 149 -7.66 5.31 -3.77
N ARG A 150 -7.42 6.12 -4.81
CA ARG A 150 -6.15 6.85 -5.01
C ARG A 150 -6.38 8.35 -4.87
N PHE A 151 -5.45 9.01 -4.18
CA PHE A 151 -5.41 10.45 -4.03
C PHE A 151 -4.06 10.99 -4.49
N TRP A 152 -4.06 12.19 -5.07
CA TRP A 152 -2.86 12.95 -5.39
C TRP A 152 -2.69 14.12 -4.43
N GLY A 153 -1.54 14.20 -3.77
CA GLY A 153 -1.16 15.32 -2.92
C GLY A 153 -0.15 16.21 -3.61
N ALA A 154 -0.58 17.31 -4.26
CA ALA A 154 0.31 18.17 -5.04
C ALA A 154 1.40 18.85 -4.18
N GLY A 155 1.05 19.25 -2.94
CA GLY A 155 1.98 19.88 -2.00
C GLY A 155 3.06 18.94 -1.48
N VAL A 156 2.74 17.64 -1.38
CA VAL A 156 3.67 16.60 -0.88
C VAL A 156 4.28 15.77 -2.02
N SER A 157 3.81 15.93 -3.26
CA SER A 157 4.23 15.12 -4.43
C SER A 157 4.10 13.59 -4.24
N HIS A 158 3.11 13.16 -3.45
CA HIS A 158 2.86 11.75 -3.15
C HIS A 158 1.44 11.32 -3.52
N HIS A 159 1.31 10.04 -3.87
CA HIS A 159 0.01 9.37 -3.94
C HIS A 159 -0.31 8.72 -2.61
N PHE A 160 -1.59 8.74 -2.25
CA PHE A 160 -2.12 8.00 -1.10
C PHE A 160 -3.14 6.97 -1.57
N TYR A 161 -3.10 5.78 -0.97
CA TYR A 161 -3.95 4.65 -1.33
C TYR A 161 -4.67 4.11 -0.10
N THR A 162 -5.98 3.93 -0.20
CA THR A 162 -6.76 3.30 0.87
C THR A 162 -7.87 2.43 0.34
N ALA A 163 -8.09 1.28 0.98
CA ALA A 163 -9.25 0.42 0.75
C ALA A 163 -10.41 0.76 1.73
N SER A 164 -10.16 1.60 2.73
CA SER A 164 -11.16 1.98 3.73
C SER A 164 -12.03 3.14 3.23
N ASN A 165 -13.34 2.89 3.13
CA ASN A 165 -14.31 3.94 2.82
C ASN A 165 -14.28 5.08 3.86
N ALA A 166 -14.12 4.75 5.14
CA ALA A 166 -14.06 5.74 6.21
C ALA A 166 -12.80 6.61 6.12
N GLU A 167 -11.64 6.02 5.80
CA GLU A 167 -10.40 6.76 5.61
C GLU A 167 -10.49 7.65 4.35
N ARG A 168 -11.06 7.14 3.26
CA ARG A 168 -11.36 7.94 2.06
C ARG A 168 -12.21 9.16 2.41
N ASP A 169 -13.35 8.95 3.07
CA ASP A 169 -14.29 10.01 3.42
C ASP A 169 -13.66 11.04 4.36
N ASN A 170 -12.81 10.57 5.28
CA ASN A 170 -12.07 11.44 6.18
C ASN A 170 -11.04 12.31 5.44
N VAL A 171 -10.29 11.72 4.50
CA VAL A 171 -9.31 12.45 3.68
C VAL A 171 -10.00 13.54 2.86
N ILE A 172 -11.09 13.19 2.19
CA ILE A 172 -11.90 14.14 1.41
C ILE A 172 -12.43 15.27 2.29
N SER A 173 -12.94 14.94 3.48
CA SER A 173 -13.58 15.93 4.34
C SER A 173 -12.60 16.86 5.04
N ARG A 174 -11.43 16.36 5.48
CA ARG A 174 -10.51 17.13 6.34
C ARG A 174 -9.40 17.83 5.59
N TRP A 175 -8.98 17.29 4.46
CA TRP A 175 -7.88 17.85 3.68
C TRP A 175 -8.24 18.11 2.21
N PRO A 176 -9.36 18.81 1.93
CA PRO A 176 -9.80 19.04 0.55
C PRO A 176 -8.81 19.88 -0.27
N ASN A 177 -7.92 20.64 0.39
CA ASN A 177 -6.89 21.46 -0.26
C ASN A 177 -5.54 20.76 -0.37
N THR A 178 -5.35 19.62 0.32
CA THR A 178 -4.09 18.87 0.31
C THR A 178 -4.20 17.66 -0.61
N TRP A 179 -5.31 16.94 -0.55
CA TRP A 179 -5.52 15.68 -1.26
C TRP A 179 -6.64 15.80 -2.29
N SER A 180 -6.28 15.63 -3.56
CA SER A 180 -7.23 15.50 -4.65
C SER A 180 -7.61 14.03 -4.81
N TYR A 181 -8.88 13.70 -4.59
CA TYR A 181 -9.39 12.36 -4.90
C TYR A 181 -9.38 12.13 -6.42
N GLU A 182 -8.69 11.09 -6.88
CA GLU A 182 -8.63 10.78 -8.30
C GLU A 182 -9.73 9.81 -8.70
N SER A 183 -9.68 8.57 -8.20
CA SER A 183 -10.65 7.51 -8.52
C SER A 183 -10.40 6.22 -7.74
N GLU A 184 -11.32 5.26 -7.91
CA GLU A 184 -11.09 3.83 -7.64
C GLU A 184 -10.16 3.27 -8.73
N ARG A 185 -8.91 2.95 -8.37
CA ARG A 185 -7.89 2.54 -9.35
C ARG A 185 -7.81 1.03 -9.55
N PHE A 186 -8.13 0.27 -8.51
CA PHE A 186 -8.17 -1.19 -8.53
C PHE A 186 -9.03 -1.70 -7.37
N ARG A 187 -9.28 -3.00 -7.34
CA ARG A 187 -10.02 -3.70 -6.29
C ARG A 187 -9.14 -4.77 -5.64
N VAL A 188 -9.40 -5.05 -4.38
CA VAL A 188 -8.67 -6.05 -3.58
C VAL A 188 -9.67 -7.00 -2.90
N PRO A 189 -9.28 -8.24 -2.54
CA PRO A 189 -10.11 -9.09 -1.71
C PRO A 189 -10.60 -8.35 -0.46
N SER A 190 -11.89 -8.47 -0.15
CA SER A 190 -12.48 -7.90 1.06
C SER A 190 -12.10 -8.66 2.33
N ASP A 191 -11.57 -9.88 2.19
CA ASP A 191 -11.00 -10.63 3.30
C ASP A 191 -9.72 -9.95 3.84
N GLY A 192 -9.59 -9.90 5.16
CA GLY A 192 -8.48 -9.18 5.82
C GLY A 192 -8.49 -7.66 5.61
N MET A 193 -9.62 -7.07 5.22
CA MET A 193 -9.81 -5.62 5.24
C MET A 193 -9.81 -5.13 6.69
N VAL A 194 -8.89 -4.22 7.00
CA VAL A 194 -8.88 -3.57 8.31
C VAL A 194 -9.83 -2.38 8.24
N SER A 195 -11.01 -2.53 8.84
CA SER A 195 -11.81 -1.37 9.23
C SER A 195 -11.11 -0.73 10.41
N ASP A 196 -10.25 0.26 10.19
CA ASP A 196 -9.70 1.02 11.30
C ASP A 196 -10.88 1.75 11.96
N PRO A 197 -11.25 1.41 13.22
CA PRO A 197 -12.16 2.28 13.95
C PRO A 197 -11.46 3.62 14.06
N VAL A 198 -12.13 4.69 13.63
CA VAL A 198 -11.62 6.05 13.84
C VAL A 198 -11.25 6.14 15.33
N PRO A 199 -9.97 6.27 15.69
CA PRO A 199 -9.56 6.24 17.09
C PRO A 199 -10.30 7.36 17.79
N PRO A 200 -10.83 7.19 19.02
CA PRO A 200 -11.51 8.28 19.71
C PRO A 200 -10.64 9.54 19.70
N ARG A 201 -11.28 10.71 19.60
CA ARG A 201 -10.56 11.99 19.64
C ARG A 201 -9.65 11.97 20.88
N PRO A 202 -8.33 12.17 20.70
CA PRO A 202 -7.42 12.04 21.82
C PRO A 202 -7.58 13.20 22.80
N SER A 203 -6.97 13.06 23.98
CA SER A 203 -6.83 14.16 24.93
C SER A 203 -6.13 15.35 24.29
N ASP A 204 -6.46 16.54 24.77
CA ASP A 204 -5.72 17.75 24.40
C ASP A 204 -4.29 17.60 24.95
N VAL A 205 -3.30 17.65 24.06
CA VAL A 205 -1.86 17.53 24.39
C VAL A 205 -1.11 18.58 23.60
N ASP A 206 0.08 18.94 24.06
CA ASP A 206 1.02 19.81 23.36
C ASP A 206 2.45 19.24 23.40
N CYS A 207 3.42 19.98 22.84
CA CYS A 207 4.81 19.51 22.78
C CYS A 207 5.45 19.26 24.15
N SER A 208 4.95 19.87 25.23
CA SER A 208 5.48 19.67 26.58
C SER A 208 5.06 18.34 27.21
N ASP A 209 4.05 17.66 26.66
CA ASP A 209 3.60 16.34 27.11
C ASP A 209 4.51 15.19 26.64
N PHE A 210 5.47 15.47 25.75
CA PHE A 210 6.35 14.47 25.16
C PHE A 210 7.80 14.65 25.60
N ALA A 211 8.44 13.55 26.01
CA ALA A 211 9.84 13.56 26.41
C ALA A 211 10.80 13.64 25.21
N THR A 212 10.40 13.11 24.05
CA THR A 212 11.21 13.05 22.84
C THR A 212 10.41 13.44 21.61
N TRP A 213 11.11 13.94 20.59
CA TRP A 213 10.50 14.21 19.28
C TRP A 213 9.83 12.97 18.70
N ALA A 214 10.45 11.80 18.84
CA ALA A 214 9.92 10.54 18.30
C ALA A 214 8.55 10.18 18.90
N ASP A 215 8.34 10.44 20.20
CA ASP A 215 7.05 10.21 20.86
C ASP A 215 5.98 11.18 20.35
N ALA A 216 6.33 12.47 20.24
CA ALA A 216 5.45 13.49 19.69
C ALA A 216 5.07 13.20 18.23
N GLN A 217 6.06 12.82 17.41
CA GLN A 217 5.88 12.48 16.00
C GLN A 217 5.05 11.21 15.81
N SER A 218 5.22 10.21 16.69
CA SER A 218 4.39 9.00 16.70
C SER A 218 2.94 9.32 17.04
N TYR A 219 2.71 10.13 18.08
CA TYR A 219 1.36 10.61 18.42
C TYR A 219 0.75 11.41 17.28
N PHE A 220 1.50 12.37 16.73
CA PHE A 220 1.09 13.16 15.58
C PHE A 220 0.71 12.25 14.42
N GLY A 221 1.60 11.35 13.96
CA GLY A 221 1.29 10.43 12.85
C GLY A 221 0.06 9.56 13.11
N LYS A 222 -0.10 9.05 14.34
CA LYS A 222 -1.25 8.23 14.74
C LYS A 222 -2.57 8.97 14.60
N TYR A 223 -2.63 10.23 15.00
CA TYR A 223 -3.88 11.00 15.01
C TYR A 223 -4.02 11.93 13.81
N TYR A 224 -2.94 12.32 13.13
CA TYR A 224 -2.95 13.29 12.04
C TYR A 224 -3.78 12.75 10.88
N ALA A 225 -3.62 11.48 10.50
CA ALA A 225 -4.44 10.81 9.49
C ALA A 225 -5.93 10.69 9.85
N TYR A 226 -6.31 10.98 11.09
CA TYR A 226 -7.70 11.02 11.53
C TYR A 226 -8.19 12.43 11.83
N TYR A 227 -7.40 13.27 12.48
CA TYR A 227 -7.77 14.52 13.13
C TYR A 227 -7.01 15.76 12.64
N GLY A 228 -6.07 15.60 11.71
CA GLY A 228 -5.12 16.65 11.35
C GLY A 228 -4.24 17.01 12.54
N ASP A 229 -3.68 18.22 12.52
CA ASP A 229 -2.88 18.72 13.65
C ASP A 229 -3.78 19.22 14.81
N ILE A 230 -4.57 18.30 15.36
CA ILE A 230 -5.55 18.59 16.42
C ILE A 230 -4.90 19.07 17.72
N ALA A 231 -3.65 18.66 17.94
CA ALA A 231 -2.84 18.97 19.12
C ALA A 231 -1.86 20.13 18.86
N ARG A 232 -1.88 20.75 17.66
CA ARG A 232 -1.01 21.87 17.29
C ARG A 232 0.48 21.57 17.49
N LEU A 233 0.88 20.33 17.20
CA LEU A 233 2.25 19.86 17.34
C LEU A 233 3.11 20.27 16.15
N ASP A 234 2.51 20.63 15.01
CA ASP A 234 3.17 20.99 13.75
C ASP A 234 2.83 22.45 13.40
N ALA A 235 3.61 23.38 13.98
CA ALA A 235 3.29 24.80 13.97
C ALA A 235 3.48 25.46 12.59
N ASP A 236 4.39 24.94 11.78
CA ASP A 236 4.76 25.42 10.46
C ASP A 236 4.18 24.58 9.31
N GLY A 237 3.56 23.44 9.63
CA GLY A 237 2.74 22.66 8.70
C GLY A 237 3.57 21.78 7.77
N ASP A 238 4.78 21.41 8.20
CA ASP A 238 5.71 20.61 7.42
C ASP A 238 5.67 19.11 7.79
N LEU A 239 4.68 18.72 8.60
CA LEU A 239 4.44 17.36 9.10
C LEU A 239 5.46 16.83 10.10
N ILE A 240 6.36 17.70 10.58
CA ILE A 240 7.32 17.40 11.63
C ILE A 240 6.80 17.95 12.95
N ALA A 241 6.40 17.04 13.84
CA ALA A 241 5.81 17.43 15.12
C ALA A 241 6.89 17.83 16.13
N CYS A 242 6.70 18.97 16.79
CA CYS A 242 7.47 19.40 17.95
C CYS A 242 8.99 19.39 17.74
N GLU A 243 9.46 20.07 16.70
CA GLU A 243 10.89 20.15 16.33
C GLU A 243 11.82 20.65 17.45
N GLY A 244 11.28 21.31 18.47
CA GLY A 244 12.04 21.74 19.65
C GLY A 244 12.41 20.61 20.62
N LEU A 245 11.88 19.40 20.44
CA LEU A 245 12.13 18.27 21.34
C LEU A 245 13.45 17.55 21.03
N PRO A 246 14.06 16.89 22.05
CA PRO A 246 15.26 16.10 21.83
C PRO A 246 15.07 15.02 20.74
N GLY A 247 16.00 15.02 19.78
CA GLY A 247 16.03 14.02 18.71
C GLY A 247 15.26 14.37 17.45
N ALA A 248 14.79 15.61 17.30
CA ALA A 248 14.22 16.12 16.06
C ALA A 248 15.22 16.06 14.87
N PRO A 249 14.74 15.80 13.64
CA PRO A 249 15.56 15.71 12.42
C PRO A 249 16.19 17.04 11.97
#